data_AF-A0A2A8SCY3-F1
#
_entry.id   AF-A0A2A8SCY3-F1
#
_cell.length_a   1.000
_cell.length_b   1.000
_cell.length_c   1.000
_cell.angle_alpha   90.00
_cell.angle_beta   90.00
_cell.angle_gamma   90.00
#
_symmetry.space_group_name_H-M   'P 1'
#
loop_
_entity.id
_entity.type
_entity.pdbx_description
1 polymer ?
#
loop_
_entity_poly.entity_id
_entity_poly.type
_entity_poly.pdbx_seq_one_letter_code
_entity_poly.pdbx_strand_id
1 'polypeptide(L)'
;MNLMNEINHCPILGETLRPHTPSSLQIDTFNGYAWLGMVVFVMEGVYARKFPYVALLSKFPEINVCTYVQYDDKPDAFLRLLIWKVRPHIQ
;
A
#
# COMPACT_ATOMS: atom_id res chain seq x y z
N MET A 1 11.68 -11.39 -4.87
CA MET A 1 10.39 -10.67 -5.01
C MET A 1 9.99 -10.78 -6.46
N ASN A 2 9.12 -11.74 -6.78
CA ASN A 2 8.54 -11.81 -8.11
C ASN A 2 7.35 -10.84 -8.11
N LEU A 3 7.50 -9.70 -8.79
CA LEU A 3 6.39 -8.81 -9.09
C LEU A 3 5.53 -9.48 -10.15
N MET A 4 4.23 -9.65 -9.89
CA MET A 4 3.27 -9.63 -10.98
C MET A 4 3.19 -8.15 -11.41
N ASN A 5 3.72 -7.83 -12.59
CA ASN A 5 4.02 -6.47 -13.05
C ASN A 5 2.78 -5.60 -13.38
N GLU A 6 1.61 -5.89 -12.80
CA GLU A 6 0.37 -5.17 -13.09
C GLU A 6 -0.05 -4.33 -11.89
N ILE A 7 0.05 -3.01 -12.07
CA ILE A 7 -0.54 -2.03 -11.16
C ILE A 7 -1.95 -1.74 -11.66
N ASN A 8 -2.94 -2.23 -10.92
CA ASN A 8 -4.32 -1.86 -11.17
C ASN A 8 -4.61 -0.54 -10.46
N HIS A 9 -5.11 0.44 -11.19
CA HIS A 9 -5.53 1.72 -10.64
C HIS A 9 -7.03 1.88 -10.87
N CYS A 10 -7.79 2.20 -9.81
CA CYS A 10 -9.22 2.42 -9.91
C CYS A 10 -9.66 3.68 -9.15
N PRO A 11 -10.69 4.39 -9.65
CA PRO A 11 -11.30 5.47 -8.91
C PRO A 11 -12.18 4.89 -7.78
N ILE A 12 -12.09 5.50 -6.60
CA ILE A 12 -12.93 5.18 -5.44
C ILE A 12 -13.41 6.49 -4.80
N LEU A 13 -14.57 6.48 -4.13
CA LEU A 13 -15.00 7.63 -3.34
C LEU A 13 -13.96 7.93 -2.25
N GLY A 14 -13.47 9.17 -2.20
CA GLY A 14 -12.42 9.56 -1.25
C GLY A 14 -12.84 9.33 0.21
N GLU A 15 -14.12 9.52 0.52
CA GLU A 15 -14.68 9.29 1.86
C GLU A 15 -14.47 7.85 2.36
N THR A 16 -14.50 6.87 1.45
CA THR A 16 -14.27 5.45 1.78
C THR A 16 -12.85 5.19 2.31
N LEU A 17 -11.88 6.00 1.89
CA LEU A 17 -10.49 5.87 2.33
C LEU A 17 -10.22 6.58 3.66
N ARG A 18 -11.15 7.42 4.15
CA ARG A 18 -10.94 8.22 5.35
C ARG A 18 -10.68 7.39 6.61
N PRO A 19 -11.41 6.30 6.90
CA PRO A 19 -11.15 5.47 8.08
C PRO A 19 -9.76 4.81 8.08
N HIS A 20 -9.15 4.66 6.90
CA HIS A 20 -7.86 4.02 6.71
C HIS A 20 -6.69 5.02 6.60
N THR A 21 -7.01 6.31 6.50
CA THR A 21 -6.03 7.38 6.30
C THR A 21 -5.83 8.17 7.60
N PRO A 22 -4.59 8.33 8.07
CA PRO A 22 -4.28 9.17 9.24
C PRO A 22 -4.92 10.56 9.14
N SER A 23 -5.36 11.10 10.28
CA SER A 23 -6.13 12.34 10.29
C SER A 23 -5.35 13.54 9.73
N SER A 24 -4.04 13.55 9.90
CA SER A 24 -3.10 14.58 9.42
C SER A 24 -2.84 14.56 7.90
N LEU A 25 -3.42 13.60 7.17
CA LEU A 25 -3.28 13.47 5.72
C LEU A 25 -4.61 13.77 5.05
N GLN A 26 -4.59 14.63 4.04
CA GLN A 26 -5.74 14.86 3.15
C GLN A 26 -5.67 13.92 1.97
N ILE A 27 -6.79 13.30 1.61
CA ILE A 27 -6.86 12.42 0.44
C ILE A 27 -6.97 13.28 -0.80
N ASP A 28 -6.07 13.07 -1.75
CA ASP A 28 -6.09 13.76 -3.03
C ASP A 28 -7.24 13.20 -3.88
N THR A 29 -8.11 14.09 -4.36
CA THR A 29 -9.27 13.70 -5.15
C THR A 29 -9.37 14.52 -6.43
N PHE A 30 -9.82 13.87 -7.49
CA PHE A 30 -10.17 14.49 -8.76
C PHE A 30 -11.63 14.18 -9.08
N ASN A 31 -12.45 15.21 -9.25
CA ASN A 31 -13.91 15.09 -9.42
C ASN A 31 -14.59 14.26 -8.30
N GLY A 32 -14.11 14.38 -7.05
CA GLY A 32 -14.64 13.65 -5.89
C GLY A 32 -14.16 12.20 -5.75
N TYR A 33 -13.34 11.71 -6.69
CA TYR A 33 -12.75 10.38 -6.65
C TYR A 33 -11.28 10.43 -6.25
N ALA A 34 -10.89 9.57 -5.32
CA ALA A 34 -9.50 9.25 -5.04
C ALA A 34 -9.04 8.14 -6.00
N TRP A 35 -7.74 8.12 -6.29
CA TRP A 35 -7.13 7.05 -7.08
C TRP A 35 -6.47 6.02 -6.17
N LEU A 36 -6.87 4.76 -6.31
CA LEU A 36 -6.34 3.64 -5.56
C LEU A 36 -5.48 2.77 -6.48
N GLY A 37 -4.18 2.68 -6.21
CA GLY A 37 -3.27 1.74 -6.84
C GLY A 37 -3.18 0.45 -6.03
N MET A 38 -3.15 -0.70 -6.70
CA MET A 38 -2.96 -2.01 -6.06
C MET A 38 -1.89 -2.79 -6.78
N VAL A 39 -0.94 -3.32 -6.00
CA VAL A 39 0.16 -4.16 -6.49
C VAL A 39 0.22 -5.44 -5.67
N VAL A 40 0.11 -6.58 -6.34
CA VAL A 40 0.22 -7.90 -5.71
C VAL A 40 1.61 -8.46 -6.00
N PHE A 41 2.32 -8.87 -4.97
CA PHE A 41 3.63 -9.50 -5.13
C PHE A 41 3.80 -10.64 -4.13
N VAL A 42 4.63 -11.61 -4.50
CA VAL A 42 4.99 -12.70 -3.59
C VAL A 42 6.34 -12.39 -2.98
N MET A 43 6.35 -12.31 -1.65
CA MET A 43 7.58 -12.28 -0.87
C MET A 43 8.13 -13.69 -0.82
N GLU A 44 9.39 -13.85 -1.19
CA GLU A 44 10.14 -15.10 -1.09
C GLU A 44 11.48 -14.79 -0.42
N GLY A 45 11.96 -15.70 0.44
CA GLY A 45 13.28 -15.58 1.05
C GLY A 45 13.38 -14.49 2.12
N VAL A 46 12.30 -14.22 2.87
CA VAL A 46 12.36 -13.35 4.04
C VAL A 46 12.92 -14.13 5.23
N TYR A 47 14.11 -13.74 5.71
CA TYR A 47 14.76 -14.33 6.89
C TYR A 47 15.12 -13.27 7.92
N ALA A 48 14.99 -13.62 9.21
CA ALA A 48 15.44 -12.75 10.29
C ALA A 48 16.98 -12.63 10.24
N ARG A 49 17.49 -11.40 10.31
CA ARG A 49 18.93 -11.07 10.16
C ARG A 49 19.87 -11.90 11.07
N LYS A 50 19.38 -12.47 12.17
CA LYS A 50 20.16 -13.21 13.17
C LYS A 50 19.84 -14.71 13.26
N PHE A 51 19.00 -15.27 12.40
CA PHE A 51 18.67 -16.70 12.43
C PHE A 51 19.25 -17.43 11.20
N PRO A 52 19.67 -18.71 11.34
CA PRO A 52 20.00 -19.55 10.21
C PRO A 52 18.79 -19.68 9.28
N TYR A 53 19.05 -19.99 8.01
CA TYR A 53 18.12 -19.98 6.86
C TYR A 53 16.99 -21.03 6.98
N VAL A 54 16.19 -21.00 8.05
CA VAL A 54 15.09 -21.94 8.25
C VAL A 54 13.88 -21.39 7.51
N ALA A 55 13.83 -21.71 6.20
CA ALA A 55 12.93 -21.17 5.19
C ALA A 55 11.45 -21.60 5.30
N LEU A 56 11.02 -22.19 6.42
CA LEU A 56 9.74 -22.92 6.51
C LEU A 56 8.49 -22.03 6.37
N LEU A 57 8.63 -20.69 6.48
CA LEU A 57 7.53 -19.71 6.36
C LEU A 57 7.86 -18.52 5.43
N SER A 58 8.85 -18.67 4.54
CA SER A 58 9.46 -17.54 3.82
C SER A 58 8.73 -17.10 2.54
N LYS A 59 7.60 -17.74 2.19
CA LYS A 59 6.80 -17.43 0.99
C LYS A 59 5.37 -17.05 1.34
N PHE A 60 5.01 -15.80 1.10
CA PHE A 60 3.63 -15.32 1.29
C PHE A 60 3.28 -14.22 0.27
N PRO A 61 2.01 -14.16 -0.19
CA PRO A 61 1.51 -13.05 -0.98
C PRO A 61 1.41 -11.80 -0.09
N GLU A 62 1.75 -10.64 -0.64
CA GLU A 62 1.56 -9.32 -0.02
C GLU A 62 0.90 -8.42 -1.07
N ILE A 63 -0.06 -7.60 -0.63
CA ILE A 63 -0.72 -6.60 -1.47
C ILE A 63 -0.34 -5.23 -0.93
N ASN A 64 0.25 -4.40 -1.79
CA ASN A 64 0.40 -2.98 -1.52
C ASN A 64 -0.78 -2.25 -2.13
N VAL A 65 -1.58 -1.63 -1.27
CA VAL A 65 -2.63 -0.70 -1.68
C VAL A 65 -2.12 0.70 -1.45
N CYS A 66 -2.29 1.60 -2.41
CA CYS A 66 -1.79 2.96 -2.29
C CYS A 66 -2.74 4.02 -2.81
N THR A 67 -2.71 5.19 -2.20
CA THR A 67 -3.47 6.36 -2.65
C THR A 67 -2.64 7.63 -2.49
N TYR A 68 -3.08 8.68 -3.16
CA TYR A 68 -2.43 9.98 -3.14
C TYR A 68 -2.96 10.82 -2.00
N VAL A 69 -2.04 11.42 -1.26
CA VAL A 69 -2.35 12.27 -0.10
C VAL A 69 -1.51 13.53 -0.08
N GLN A 70 -2.05 14.56 0.56
CA GLN A 70 -1.38 15.82 0.85
C GLN A 70 -1.25 16.00 2.38
N TYR A 71 -0.26 16.79 2.81
CA TYR A 71 -0.04 17.10 4.22
C TYR A 71 -0.44 18.56 4.49
N ASP A 72 -1.38 18.77 5.42
CA ASP A 72 -2.02 20.08 5.62
C ASP A 72 -1.04 21.22 5.95
N ASP A 73 0.10 20.94 6.58
CA ASP A 73 1.04 21.97 7.05
C ASP A 73 2.09 22.41 6.01
N LYS A 74 2.03 21.94 4.76
CA LYS A 74 3.03 22.31 3.73
C LYS A 74 2.37 22.59 2.36
N PRO A 75 2.21 23.87 1.97
CA PRO A 75 1.65 24.26 0.67
C PRO A 75 2.41 23.69 -0.54
N ASP A 76 3.71 23.40 -0.37
CA ASP A 76 4.59 22.84 -1.41
C ASP A 76 4.67 21.30 -1.34
N ALA A 77 3.78 20.65 -0.58
CA ALA A 77 3.81 19.22 -0.38
C ALA A 77 3.46 18.49 -1.68
N PHE A 78 4.52 18.03 -2.37
CA PHE A 78 4.42 17.00 -3.40
C PHE A 78 3.49 15.88 -2.94
N LEU A 79 2.56 15.53 -3.82
CA LEU A 79 1.66 14.39 -3.72
C LEU A 79 2.40 13.16 -3.18
N ARG A 80 2.02 12.71 -1.98
CA ARG A 80 2.65 11.58 -1.30
C ARG A 80 1.84 10.32 -1.55
N LEU A 81 2.55 9.21 -1.70
CA LEU A 81 1.95 7.88 -1.79
C LEU A 81 1.82 7.30 -0.38
N LEU A 82 0.59 7.13 0.09
CA LEU A 82 0.32 6.32 1.29
C LEU A 82 0.26 4.86 0.85
N ILE A 83 0.98 3.96 1.52
CA ILE A 83 1.02 2.53 1.19
C ILE A 83 0.54 1.72 2.39
N TRP A 84 -0.50 0.91 2.18
CA TRP A 84 -0.93 -0.13 3.10
C TRP A 84 -0.46 -1.49 2.63
N LYS A 85 0.02 -2.30 3.55
CA LYS A 85 0.42 -3.69 3.31
C LYS A 85 -0.65 -4.62 3.85
N VAL A 86 -1.27 -5.39 2.97
CA VAL A 86 -2.21 -6.44 3.34
C VAL A 86 -1.50 -7.78 3.19
N ARG A 87 -1.36 -8.51 4.29
CA ARG A 87 -0.92 -9.91 4.27
C ARG A 87 -2.17 -10.80 4.38
N PRO A 88 -2.51 -11.60 3.37
CA PRO A 88 -3.51 -12.64 3.53
C PRO A 88 -3.07 -13.59 4.63
N HIS A 89 -3.93 -13.87 5.60
CA HIS A 89 -3.69 -14.92 6.57
C HIS A 89 -3.74 -16.25 5.81
N ILE A 90 -2.58 -16.84 5.52
CA ILE A 90 -2.51 -18.22 5.05
C ILE A 90 -2.65 -19.09 6.30
N GLN A 91 -3.72 -19.88 6.37
CA GLN A 91 -3.91 -20.91 7.39
C GLN A 91 -2.82 -21.98 7.30
#